data_AF-I1D0J4-F1
#
_entry.id   AF-I1D0J4-F1
#
_cell.length_a   1.000
_cell.length_b   1.000
_cell.length_c   1.000
_cell.angle_alpha   90.00
_cell.angle_beta   90.00
_cell.angle_gamma   90.00
#
_symmetry.space_group_name_H-M   'P 1'
#
loop_
_entity.id
_entity.type
_entity.pdbx_description
1 polymer ?
#
loop_
_entity_poly.entity_id
_entity_poly.type
_entity_poly.pdbx_seq_one_letter_code
_entity_poly.pdbx_strand_id
1 'polypeptide(L)'
;MAKPEPEPMLDIARGDAALSRHLKNSLTLLRDKVPDPEFRALVDDILTGRRSLRDTFTSPAFARALDPLVDQAVQHYRGMSEEEREELARTGEQQFEQLRQDETKRATARRRRDADEDDEDFSDRNWLR
;
A
#
# COMPACT_ATOMS: atom_id res chain seq x y z
N MET A 1 -14.00 23.31 3.60
CA MET A 1 -12.76 22.57 3.29
C MET A 1 -13.14 21.11 3.10
N ALA A 2 -12.87 20.50 1.95
CA ALA A 2 -13.20 19.08 1.73
C ALA A 2 -12.32 18.21 2.64
N LYS A 3 -12.94 17.33 3.44
CA LYS A 3 -12.21 16.28 4.17
C LYS A 3 -11.41 15.48 3.14
N PRO A 4 -10.12 15.17 3.36
CA PRO A 4 -9.40 14.28 2.46
C PRO A 4 -10.17 12.96 2.43
N GLU A 5 -10.67 12.58 1.26
CA GLU A 5 -11.37 11.31 1.12
C GLU A 5 -10.43 10.17 1.54
N PRO A 6 -10.92 9.17 2.29
CA PRO A 6 -10.09 8.07 2.74
C PRO A 6 -9.46 7.38 1.52
N GLU A 7 -8.14 7.23 1.53
CA GLU A 7 -7.42 6.52 0.46
C GLU A 7 -8.07 5.14 0.24
N PRO A 8 -8.40 4.76 -1.01
CA PRO A 8 -9.13 3.52 -1.27
C PRO A 8 -8.30 2.33 -0.79
N MET A 9 -8.78 1.61 0.21
CA MET A 9 -8.04 0.48 0.78
C MET A 9 -8.13 -0.73 -0.15
N LEU A 10 -7.02 -1.44 -0.33
CA LEU A 10 -7.01 -2.68 -1.09
C LEU A 10 -7.75 -3.76 -0.30
N ASP A 11 -8.67 -4.44 -0.98
CA ASP A 11 -9.55 -5.47 -0.42
C ASP A 11 -8.79 -6.64 0.21
N ILE A 12 -7.64 -6.99 -0.37
CA ILE A 12 -6.75 -8.06 0.12
C ILE A 12 -6.13 -7.72 1.49
N ALA A 13 -6.03 -6.44 1.84
CA ALA A 13 -5.43 -6.03 3.10
C ALA A 13 -6.32 -6.27 4.34
N ARG A 14 -7.58 -6.70 4.16
CA ARG A 14 -8.52 -7.06 5.26
C ARG A 14 -8.65 -6.01 6.37
N GLY A 15 -8.54 -4.72 6.04
CA GLY A 15 -8.61 -3.64 7.02
C GLY A 15 -7.25 -3.12 7.52
N ASP A 16 -6.16 -3.78 7.15
CA ASP A 16 -4.82 -3.33 7.50
C ASP A 16 -4.37 -2.21 6.54
N ALA A 17 -4.42 -0.97 7.03
CA ALA A 17 -4.02 0.21 6.28
C ALA A 17 -2.51 0.21 5.91
N ALA A 18 -1.65 -0.35 6.76
CA ALA A 18 -0.21 -0.43 6.51
C ALA A 18 0.06 -1.42 5.36
N LEU A 19 -0.54 -2.60 5.44
CA LEU A 19 -0.45 -3.61 4.39
C LEU A 19 -1.05 -3.10 3.07
N SER A 20 -2.21 -2.44 3.13
CA SER A 20 -2.83 -1.84 1.94
C SER A 20 -1.91 -0.83 1.27
N ARG A 21 -1.22 0.03 2.05
CA ARG A 21 -0.32 1.03 1.48
C ARG A 21 0.94 0.39 0.92
N HIS A 22 1.50 -0.59 1.62
CA HIS A 22 2.64 -1.35 1.13
C HIS A 22 2.32 -2.02 -0.22
N LEU A 23 1.17 -2.70 -0.31
CA LEU A 23 0.70 -3.31 -1.55
C LEU A 23 0.51 -2.30 -2.68
N LYS A 24 -0.05 -1.11 -2.41
CA LYS A 24 -0.13 -0.02 -3.40
C LYS A 24 1.24 0.41 -3.89
N ASN A 25 2.21 0.62 -2.99
CA ASN A 25 3.57 1.01 -3.38
C ASN A 25 4.22 -0.07 -4.27
N SER A 26 4.04 -1.35 -3.92
CA SER A 26 4.53 -2.48 -4.71
C SER A 26 3.89 -2.54 -6.09
N LEU A 27 2.58 -2.31 -6.19
CA LEU A 27 1.86 -2.24 -7.47
C LEU A 27 2.34 -1.08 -8.34
N THR A 28 2.56 0.10 -7.76
CA THR A 28 3.14 1.26 -8.47
C THR A 28 4.52 0.93 -9.02
N LEU A 29 5.38 0.29 -8.21
CA LEU A 29 6.71 -0.12 -8.67
C LEU A 29 6.63 -1.11 -9.85
N LEU A 30 5.71 -2.06 -9.80
CA LEU A 30 5.50 -3.03 -10.88
C LEU A 30 4.98 -2.35 -12.15
N ARG A 31 4.02 -1.43 -12.04
CA ARG A 31 3.50 -0.63 -13.16
C ARG A 31 4.63 0.11 -13.89
N ASP A 32 5.55 0.70 -13.14
CA ASP A 32 6.65 1.48 -13.70
C ASP A 32 7.69 0.58 -14.40
N LYS A 33 8.00 -0.58 -13.80
CA LYS A 33 9.04 -1.50 -14.30
C LYS A 33 8.59 -2.44 -15.41
N VAL A 34 7.31 -2.84 -15.45
CA VAL A 34 6.79 -3.78 -16.45
C VAL A 34 6.36 -3.01 -17.72
N PRO A 35 6.95 -3.29 -18.89
CA PRO A 35 6.60 -2.62 -20.14
C PRO A 35 5.40 -3.29 -20.85
N ASP A 36 4.33 -3.60 -20.12
CA ASP A 36 3.07 -4.12 -20.67
C ASP A 36 1.97 -3.05 -20.48
N PRO A 37 1.46 -2.42 -21.56
CA PRO A 37 0.42 -1.40 -21.47
C PRO A 37 -0.91 -1.88 -20.87
N GLU A 38 -1.28 -3.14 -21.12
CA GLU A 38 -2.52 -3.74 -20.61
C GLU A 38 -2.40 -4.00 -19.11
N PHE A 39 -1.23 -4.48 -18.67
CA PHE A 39 -0.91 -4.61 -17.25
C PHE A 39 -0.93 -3.26 -16.54
N ARG A 40 -0.34 -2.21 -17.13
CA ARG A 40 -0.34 -0.86 -16.55
C ARG A 40 -1.76 -0.32 -16.34
N ALA A 41 -2.63 -0.48 -17.33
CA ALA A 41 -4.02 -0.07 -17.23
C ALA A 41 -4.77 -0.83 -16.13
N LEU A 42 -4.53 -2.13 -16.00
CA LEU A 42 -5.10 -2.94 -14.91
C LEU A 42 -4.62 -2.49 -13.53
N VAL A 43 -3.33 -2.19 -13.38
CA VAL A 43 -2.78 -1.67 -12.11
C VAL A 43 -3.37 -0.30 -11.79
N ASP A 44 -3.54 0.59 -12.79
CA ASP A 44 -4.19 1.89 -12.59
C ASP A 44 -5.65 1.74 -12.14
N ASP A 45 -6.39 0.78 -12.67
CA ASP A 45 -7.74 0.44 -12.22
C ASP A 45 -7.78 -0.03 -10.75
N ILE A 46 -6.78 -0.82 -10.33
CA ILE A 46 -6.64 -1.26 -8.94
C ILE A 46 -6.31 -0.09 -8.02
N LEU A 47 -5.32 0.73 -8.39
CA LEU A 47 -4.86 1.86 -7.57
C LEU A 47 -5.94 2.93 -7.38
N THR A 48 -6.80 3.12 -8.39
CA THR A 48 -7.96 4.02 -8.34
C THR A 48 -9.18 3.41 -7.65
N GLY A 49 -9.15 2.13 -7.28
CA GLY A 49 -10.27 1.41 -6.67
C GLY A 49 -11.41 1.08 -7.63
N ARG A 50 -11.20 1.24 -8.95
CA ARG A 50 -12.18 0.82 -9.98
C ARG A 50 -12.28 -0.68 -10.11
N ARG A 51 -11.22 -1.41 -9.71
CA ARG A 51 -11.18 -2.87 -9.63
C ARG A 51 -10.55 -3.33 -8.33
N SER A 52 -10.97 -4.48 -7.85
CA SER A 52 -10.27 -5.19 -6.78
C SER A 52 -9.00 -5.86 -7.32
N LEU A 53 -7.96 -5.93 -6.48
CA LEU A 53 -6.75 -6.67 -6.79
C LEU A 53 -7.05 -8.17 -6.93
N ARG A 54 -7.93 -8.70 -6.07
CA ARG A 54 -8.35 -10.11 -6.09
C ARG A 54 -9.05 -10.48 -7.40
N ASP A 55 -9.91 -9.62 -7.92
CA ASP A 55 -10.60 -9.86 -9.18
C ASP A 55 -9.64 -9.81 -10.37
N THR A 56 -8.67 -8.91 -10.32
CA THR A 56 -7.72 -8.66 -11.42
C THR A 56 -6.62 -9.74 -11.51
N PHE A 57 -6.34 -10.43 -10.40
CA PHE A 57 -5.34 -11.50 -10.33
C PHE A 57 -5.59 -12.63 -11.36
N THR A 58 -6.86 -12.88 -11.70
CA THR A 58 -7.24 -13.91 -12.67
C THR A 58 -7.12 -13.46 -14.14
N SER A 59 -6.76 -12.20 -14.38
CA SER A 59 -6.71 -11.67 -15.74
C SER A 59 -5.48 -12.18 -16.52
N PRO A 60 -5.64 -12.48 -17.83
CA PRO A 60 -4.52 -12.95 -18.67
C PRO A 60 -3.35 -11.98 -18.73
N ALA A 61 -3.61 -10.67 -18.75
CA ALA A 61 -2.57 -9.65 -18.80
C ALA A 61 -1.78 -9.56 -17.50
N PHE A 62 -2.41 -9.80 -16.35
CA PHE A 62 -1.74 -9.87 -15.06
C PHE A 62 -0.81 -11.08 -14.96
N ALA A 63 -1.30 -12.26 -15.37
CA ALA A 63 -0.50 -13.49 -15.43
C ALA A 63 0.68 -13.36 -16.38
N ARG A 64 0.45 -12.90 -17.62
CA ARG A 64 1.51 -12.68 -18.63
C ARG A 64 2.63 -11.76 -18.13
N ALA A 65 2.27 -10.73 -17.35
CA ALA A 65 3.22 -9.78 -16.80
C ALA A 65 4.01 -10.34 -15.60
N LEU A 66 3.35 -11.07 -14.69
CA LEU A 66 3.96 -11.50 -13.43
C LEU A 66 4.53 -12.91 -13.44
N ASP A 67 3.95 -13.85 -14.18
CA ASP A 67 4.40 -15.26 -14.17
C ASP A 67 5.91 -15.39 -14.46
N PRO A 68 6.49 -14.70 -15.46
CA PRO A 68 7.93 -14.79 -15.71
C PRO A 68 8.77 -14.25 -14.55
N LEU A 69 8.29 -13.21 -13.85
CA LEU A 69 8.98 -12.60 -12.72
C LEU A 69 8.91 -13.51 -11.49
N VAL A 70 7.77 -14.17 -11.28
CA VAL A 70 7.59 -15.15 -10.21
C VAL A 70 8.47 -16.36 -10.45
N ASP A 71 8.51 -16.88 -11.68
CA ASP A 71 9.38 -18.00 -12.03
C ASP A 71 10.85 -17.65 -11.79
N GLN A 72 11.29 -16.47 -12.21
CA GLN A 72 12.65 -16.00 -11.95
C GLN A 72 12.94 -15.90 -10.44
N ALA A 73 12.01 -15.35 -9.65
CA ALA A 73 12.14 -15.23 -8.21
C ALA A 73 12.21 -16.62 -7.52
N VAL A 74 11.41 -17.58 -7.96
CA VAL A 74 11.43 -18.95 -7.44
C VAL A 74 12.75 -19.64 -7.76
N GLN A 75 13.26 -19.50 -8.98
CA GLN A 75 14.56 -20.07 -9.35
C GLN A 75 15.69 -19.46 -8.52
N HIS A 76 15.68 -18.14 -8.35
CA HIS A 76 16.64 -17.44 -7.50
C HIS A 76 16.58 -17.93 -6.05
N TYR A 77 15.39 -18.02 -5.47
CA TYR A 77 15.19 -18.49 -4.10
C TYR A 77 15.66 -19.94 -3.89
N ARG A 78 15.42 -20.82 -4.87
CA ARG A 78 15.90 -22.21 -4.85
C ARG A 78 17.43 -22.29 -4.91
N GLY A 79 18.07 -21.36 -5.61
CA GLY A 79 19.53 -21.26 -5.70
C GLY A 79 20.22 -20.69 -4.47
N MET A 80 19.49 -20.01 -3.58
CA MET A 80 20.04 -19.48 -2.33
C MET A 80 20.42 -20.58 -1.35
N SER A 81 21.54 -20.37 -0.66
CA SER A 81 21.92 -21.12 0.55
C SER A 81 20.95 -20.85 1.70
N GLU A 82 21.02 -21.68 2.74
CA GLU A 82 20.16 -21.48 3.92
C GLU A 82 20.45 -20.17 4.64
N GLU A 83 21.73 -19.79 4.76
CA GLU A 83 22.15 -18.51 5.37
C GLU A 83 21.61 -17.31 4.59
N GLU A 84 21.65 -17.35 3.25
CA GLU A 84 21.08 -16.30 2.40
C GLU A 84 19.56 -16.21 2.54
N ARG A 85 18.87 -17.35 2.70
CA ARG A 85 17.42 -17.37 2.95
C ARG A 85 17.07 -16.80 4.32
N GLU A 86 17.84 -17.13 5.35
CA GLU A 86 17.67 -16.57 6.69
C GLU A 86 17.89 -15.05 6.71
N GLU A 87 18.92 -14.56 6.01
CA GLU A 87 19.16 -13.13 5.88
C GLU A 87 18.05 -12.42 5.11
N LEU A 88 17.55 -13.03 4.04
CA LEU A 88 16.40 -12.51 3.28
C LEU A 88 15.14 -12.43 4.16
N ALA A 89 14.87 -13.47 4.97
CA ALA A 89 13.76 -13.49 5.91
C ALA A 89 13.89 -12.40 6.98
N ARG A 90 15.09 -12.25 7.55
CA ARG A 90 15.41 -11.20 8.54
C ARG A 90 15.22 -9.81 7.97
N THR A 91 15.71 -9.57 6.75
CA THR A 91 15.53 -8.30 6.03
C THR A 91 14.05 -8.02 5.79
N GLY A 92 13.29 -9.02 5.37
CA GLY A 92 11.84 -8.92 5.19
C GLY A 92 11.12 -8.52 6.49
N GLU A 93 11.39 -9.19 7.60
CA GLU A 93 10.76 -8.88 8.89
C GLU A 93 11.08 -7.45 9.35
N GLN A 94 12.34 -7.00 9.18
CA GLN A 94 12.72 -5.63 9.49
C GLN A 94 11.96 -4.60 8.65
N GLN A 95 11.75 -4.87 7.36
CA GLN A 95 10.95 -3.99 6.48
C GLN A 95 9.48 -3.94 6.93
N PHE A 96 8.89 -5.08 7.30
CA PHE A 96 7.52 -5.12 7.82
C PHE A 96 7.37 -4.42 9.16
N GLU A 97 8.33 -4.58 10.07
CA GLU A 97 8.36 -3.86 11.35
C GLU A 97 8.45 -2.34 11.15
N GLN A 98 9.30 -1.87 10.22
CA GLN A 98 9.38 -0.44 9.89
C GLN A 98 8.04 0.09 9.35
N LEU A 99 7.36 -0.66 8.48
CA LEU A 99 6.04 -0.28 7.97
C LEU A 99 4.99 -0.17 9.10
N ARG A 100 5.01 -1.11 10.06
CA ARG A 100 4.13 -1.08 11.24
C ARG A 100 4.40 0.14 12.12
N GLN A 101 5.67 0.49 12.33
CA GLN A 101 6.07 1.66 13.11
C GLN A 101 5.66 2.98 12.45
N ASP A 102 5.85 3.10 11.14
CA ASP A 102 5.51 4.31 10.39
C ASP A 102 4.00 4.57 10.36
N GLU A 103 3.18 3.51 10.25
CA GLU A 103 1.72 3.66 10.37
C GLU A 103 1.32 4.10 11.79
N THR A 104 1.96 3.55 12.82
CA THR A 104 1.71 3.95 14.21
C THR A 104 1.99 5.44 14.42
N LYS A 105 3.13 5.94 13.92
CA LYS A 105 3.51 7.37 13.96
C LYS A 105 2.50 8.23 13.21
N ARG A 106 2.02 7.79 12.04
CA ARG A 106 1.02 8.52 11.25
C ARG A 106 -0.34 8.55 11.93
N ALA A 107 -0.78 7.45 12.52
CA ALA A 107 -2.02 7.38 13.28
C ALA A 107 -1.96 8.32 14.50
N THR A 108 -0.82 8.40 15.19
CA THR A 108 -0.64 9.37 16.28
C THR A 108 -0.63 10.81 15.79
N ALA A 109 0.01 11.10 14.66
CA ALA A 109 0.01 12.44 14.07
C ALA A 109 -1.39 12.89 13.63
N ARG A 110 -2.20 11.99 13.05
CA ARG A 110 -3.61 12.26 12.71
C ARG A 110 -4.42 12.59 13.97
N ARG A 111 -4.35 11.76 15.01
CA ARG A 111 -5.05 12.00 16.28
C ARG A 111 -4.66 13.32 16.94
N ARG A 112 -3.39 13.74 16.85
CA ARG A 112 -2.96 15.05 17.37
C ARG A 112 -3.57 16.19 16.58
N ARG A 113 -3.57 16.08 15.25
CA ARG A 113 -4.17 17.10 14.37
C ARG A 113 -5.68 17.24 14.58
N ASP A 114 -6.39 16.13 14.78
CA ASP A 114 -7.82 16.15 15.07
C ASP A 114 -8.10 16.76 16.47
N ALA A 115 -7.22 16.56 17.45
CA ALA A 115 -7.35 17.15 18.78
C ALA A 115 -7.03 18.66 18.81
N ASP A 116 -6.08 19.12 18.00
CA ASP A 116 -5.75 20.56 17.87
C ASP A 116 -6.86 21.35 17.13
N GLU A 117 -7.74 20.69 16.35
CA GLU A 117 -8.90 21.32 15.68
C GLU A 117 -10.12 21.49 16.62
N ASP A 118 -10.20 20.73 17.71
CA ASP A 118 -11.29 20.83 18.71
C ASP A 118 -11.03 21.92 19.77
N ASP A 119 -9.79 22.45 19.87
CA ASP A 119 -9.38 23.50 20.80
C ASP A 119 -9.46 24.93 20.19
N GLU A 120 -9.92 25.09 18.94
CA GLU A 120 -10.35 26.41 18.44
C GLU A 120 -11.71 26.78 19.06
N ASP A 121 -11.62 27.27 20.29
CA ASP A 121 -12.71 27.85 21.08
C ASP A 121 -13.47 28.92 20.27
N PHE A 122 -14.60 28.53 19.68
CA PHE A 122 -15.54 29.43 18.99
C PHE A 122 -16.27 30.40 19.95
N SER A 123 -15.91 30.46 21.23
CA SER A 123 -16.57 31.34 22.21
C SER A 123 -16.20 32.83 22.07
N ASP A 124 -15.14 33.19 21.33
CA ASP A 124 -14.69 34.59 21.22
C ASP A 124 -15.27 35.38 20.03
N ARG A 125 -16.13 34.78 19.20
CA ARG A 125 -16.82 35.52 18.11
C ARG A 125 -18.16 36.11 18.58
N ASN A 126 -18.07 37.10 19.47
CA ASN A 126 -19.17 38.03 19.72
C ASN A 126 -19.36 38.99 18.53
N TRP A 127 -20.13 38.57 17.53
CA TRP A 127 -20.73 39.44 16.52
C TRP A 127 -22.24 39.15 16.54
N LEU A 128 -23.03 40.21 16.81
CA LEU A 128 -24.50 40.35 16.89
C LEU A 128 -25.07 40.30 18.33
N ARG A 129 -25.18 41.46 18.98
CA ARG A 129 -26.38 42.29 18.82
C ARG A 129 -26.16 43.74 19.28
#